data_AF-A0A0P9LNI2-F1
#
_entry.id   AF-A0A0P9LNI2-F1
#
_cell.length_a   1.000
_cell.length_b   1.000
_cell.length_c   1.000
_cell.angle_alpha   90.00
_cell.angle_beta   90.00
_cell.angle_gamma   90.00
#
_symmetry.space_group_name_H-M   'P 1'
#
loop_
_entity.id
_entity.type
_entity.pdbx_description
1 polymer ?
#
loop_
_entity_poly.entity_id
_entity_poly.type
_entity_poly.pdbx_seq_one_letter_code
_entity_poly.pdbx_strand_id
1 'polypeptide(L)' 'YMDTSGPIPDIPLFEPYRHLDPVTARYDQQRGRNPRYWIDMDDATFKTEVGAMWQRVYAIDTFSRPNLMARYVDYGV' A
#
# COMPACT_ATOMS: atom_id res chain seq x y z
N TYR A 1 -11.83 -2.76 14.10
CA TYR A 1 -10.82 -3.74 13.68
C TYR A 1 -10.39 -3.37 12.26
N MET A 2 -9.10 -3.44 11.92
CA MET A 2 -8.63 -3.11 10.57
C MET A 2 -8.77 -4.31 9.63
N ASP A 3 -8.93 -4.08 8.33
CA ASP A 3 -8.91 -5.16 7.32
C ASP A 3 -7.51 -5.76 7.21
N THR A 4 -7.38 -7.05 7.47
CA THR A 4 -6.13 -7.83 7.41
C THR A 4 -6.09 -8.78 6.21
N SER A 5 -7.03 -8.66 5.27
CA SER A 5 -7.08 -9.53 4.09
C SER A 5 -5.99 -9.21 3.04
N GLY A 6 -5.45 -7.98 3.07
CA GLY A 6 -4.41 -7.52 2.17
C GLY A 6 -3.02 -7.44 2.82
N PRO A 7 -1.94 -7.39 2.01
CA PRO A 7 -0.59 -7.20 2.53
C PRO A 7 -0.44 -5.80 3.13
N ILE A 8 0.47 -5.65 4.10
CA ILE A 8 0.81 -4.35 4.65
C ILE A 8 1.42 -3.44 3.57
N PRO A 9 1.28 -2.11 3.70
CA PRO A 9 1.83 -1.16 2.74
C PRO A 9 3.30 -1.42 2.46
N ASP A 10 3.69 -1.29 1.18
CA ASP A 10 5.08 -1.44 0.78
C ASP A 10 5.83 -0.12 0.93
N ILE A 11 6.28 0.13 2.16
CA ILE A 11 7.00 1.34 2.55
C ILE A 11 8.24 0.99 3.39
N PRO A 12 9.30 1.82 3.39
CA PRO A 12 10.56 1.53 4.10
C PRO A 12 10.38 1.20 5.58
N LEU A 13 9.44 1.88 6.24
CA LEU A 13 9.11 1.67 7.66
C LEU A 13 8.77 0.21 7.98
N PHE A 14 8.12 -0.49 7.06
CA PHE A 14 7.63 -1.84 7.30
C PHE A 14 8.58 -2.93 6.85
N GLU A 15 9.68 -2.62 6.14
CA GLU A 15 10.64 -3.61 5.63
C GLU A 15 11.09 -4.61 6.70
N PRO A 16 11.48 -4.20 7.93
CA PRO A 16 11.92 -5.14 8.96
C PRO A 16 10.82 -6.11 9.43
N TYR A 17 9.54 -5.76 9.22
CA TYR A 17 8.39 -6.47 9.76
C TYR A 17 7.59 -7.24 8.71
N ARG A 18 7.85 -7.04 7.40
CA ARG A 18 7.07 -7.66 6.32
C ARG A 18 6.99 -9.18 6.42
N HIS A 19 8.08 -9.82 6.86
CA HIS A 19 8.15 -11.28 7.02
C HIS A 19 7.34 -11.80 8.22
N LEU A 20 6.98 -10.93 9.18
CA LEU A 20 6.18 -11.28 10.34
C LEU A 20 4.68 -11.29 10.03
N ASP A 21 4.25 -10.58 8.99
CA ASP A 21 2.85 -10.58 8.53
C ASP A 21 2.62 -11.72 7.51
N PRO A 22 1.79 -12.73 7.82
CA PRO A 22 1.65 -13.92 6.98
C PRO A 22 1.01 -13.62 5.61
N VAL A 23 0.15 -12.61 5.52
CA VAL A 23 -0.47 -12.20 4.26
C VAL A 23 0.58 -11.55 3.35
N THR A 24 1.38 -10.65 3.91
CA THR A 24 2.50 -9.99 3.24
C THR A 24 3.56 -10.99 2.82
N ALA A 25 3.98 -11.90 3.71
CA ALA A 25 5.00 -12.90 3.41
C ALA A 25 4.61 -13.79 2.21
N ARG A 26 3.36 -14.26 2.16
CA ARG A 26 2.84 -15.05 1.01
C ARG A 26 2.81 -14.23 -0.27
N TYR A 27 2.36 -12.98 -0.18
CA TYR A 27 2.28 -12.07 -1.31
C TYR A 27 3.66 -11.75 -1.90
N ASP A 28 4.64 -11.46 -1.04
CA ASP A 28 6.02 -11.18 -1.42
C ASP A 28 6.68 -12.41 -2.06
N GLN A 29 6.44 -13.61 -1.51
CA GLN A 29 6.92 -14.88 -2.07
C GLN A 29 6.37 -15.13 -3.48
N GLN A 30 5.07 -14.93 -3.70
CA GLN A 30 4.44 -15.14 -5.02
C GLN A 30 4.99 -14.19 -6.09
N ARG A 31 5.45 -13.00 -5.68
CA ARG A 31 5.96 -11.97 -6.58
C ARG A 31 7.48 -11.97 -6.71
N GLY A 32 8.19 -12.80 -5.95
CA GLY A 32 9.65 -12.80 -5.91
C GLY A 32 10.22 -11.47 -5.44
N ARG A 33 9.53 -10.77 -4.51
CA ARG A 33 10.00 -9.48 -3.97
C ARG A 33 11.27 -9.68 -3.15
N ASN A 34 12.27 -8.82 -3.35
CA ASN A 34 13.49 -8.84 -2.54
C ASN A 34 13.16 -8.46 -1.07
N PRO A 35 13.47 -9.29 -0.06
CA PRO A 35 13.24 -9.00 1.35
C PRO A 35 13.99 -7.78 1.90
N ARG A 36 14.98 -7.27 1.15
CA ARG A 36 15.79 -6.09 1.48
C ARG A 36 15.63 -4.97 0.45
N TYR A 37 14.56 -4.99 -0.33
CA TYR A 37 14.26 -4.03 -1.41
C TYR A 37 14.51 -2.58 -1.00
N TRP A 38 14.03 -2.16 0.18
CA TRP A 38 14.22 -0.77 0.64
C TRP A 38 15.59 -0.53 1.28
N ILE A 39 16.21 -1.55 1.87
CA ILE A 39 17.46 -1.41 2.63
C ILE A 39 18.67 -1.34 1.69
N ASP A 40 18.66 -2.13 0.61
CA ASP A 40 19.77 -2.23 -0.33
C ASP A 40 19.66 -1.22 -1.50
N MET A 41 18.60 -0.42 -1.52
CA MET A 41 18.36 0.61 -2.55
C MET A 41 19.32 1.79 -2.36
N ASP A 42 19.88 2.30 -3.46
CA ASP A 42 20.70 3.50 -3.41
C ASP A 42 19.84 4.77 -3.25
N ASP A 43 20.49 5.85 -2.81
CA ASP A 43 19.85 7.11 -2.44
C ASP A 43 19.08 7.77 -3.60
N ALA A 44 19.54 7.60 -4.84
CA ALA A 44 18.89 8.19 -6.02
C ALA A 44 17.65 7.38 -6.43
N THR A 45 17.75 6.04 -6.42
CA THR A 45 16.62 5.15 -6.65
C THR A 45 15.56 5.34 -5.56
N PHE A 46 15.97 5.45 -4.30
CA PHE A 46 15.06 5.70 -3.18
C PHE A 46 14.23 6.97 -3.35
N LYS A 47 14.88 8.09 -3.71
CA LYS A 47 14.20 9.36 -3.96
C LYS A 47 13.20 9.26 -5.12
N THR A 48 13.55 8.52 -6.16
CA THR A 48 12.67 8.26 -7.31
C THR A 48 11.41 7.50 -6.88
N GLU A 49 11.57 6.40 -6.14
CA GLU A 49 10.44 5.57 -5.69
C GLU A 49 9.52 6.30 -4.70
N VAL A 50 10.09 7.05 -3.75
CA VAL A 50 9.30 7.89 -2.83
C VAL A 50 8.56 8.99 -3.60
N GLY A 51 9.20 9.61 -4.59
CA GLY A 51 8.56 10.58 -5.47
C GLY A 51 7.37 9.98 -6.24
N ALA A 52 7.56 8.79 -6.81
CA ALA A 52 6.49 8.06 -7.49
C ALA A 52 5.33 7.70 -6.55
N MET A 53 5.62 7.33 -5.30
CA MET A 53 4.62 7.07 -4.28
C MET A 53 3.77 8.32 -4.00
N TRP A 54 4.38 9.50 -3.84
CA TRP A 54 3.67 10.76 -3.69
C TRP A 54 2.80 11.08 -4.91
N GLN A 55 3.29 10.88 -6.13
CA GLN A 55 2.50 11.10 -7.34
C GLN A 55 1.25 10.22 -7.37
N ARG A 56 1.34 8.95 -6.94
CA ARG A 56 0.16 8.07 -6.83
C ARG A 56 -0.85 8.60 -5.83
N VAL A 57 -0.41 9.16 -4.69
CA VAL A 57 -1.30 9.76 -3.69
C VAL A 57 -2.00 11.01 -4.26
N TYR A 58 -1.26 11.89 -4.94
CA TYR A 58 -1.85 13.07 -5.58
C TYR A 58 -2.82 12.73 -6.71
N ALA A 59 -2.63 11.58 -7.36
CA ALA A 59 -3.53 11.09 -8.40
C ALA A 59 -4.81 10.44 -7.85
N ILE A 60 -4.96 10.24 -6.53
CA ILE A 60 -6.19 9.69 -5.96
C ILE A 60 -7.30 10.73 -6.10
N ASP A 61 -8.20 10.50 -7.04
CA ASP A 61 -9.45 11.23 -7.10
C ASP A 61 -10.39 10.69 -6.01
N THR A 62 -10.62 11.51 -4.99
CA THR A 62 -11.59 11.21 -3.92
C THR A 62 -12.94 11.85 -4.15
N PHE A 63 -13.03 12.84 -5.05
CA PHE A 63 -14.26 13.59 -5.30
C PHE A 63 -15.23 12.82 -6.20
N SER A 64 -14.72 11.98 -7.11
CA SER A 64 -15.56 11.11 -7.95
C SER A 64 -15.81 9.71 -7.37
N ARG A 65 -15.29 9.39 -6.18
CA ARG A 65 -15.44 8.04 -5.61
C ARG A 65 -16.93 7.76 -5.36
N PRO A 66 -17.47 6.65 -5.90
CA PRO A 66 -18.86 6.31 -5.69
C PRO A 66 -19.11 6.01 -4.21
N ASN A 67 -20.17 6.59 -3.66
CA ASN A 67 -20.61 6.25 -2.31
C ASN A 67 -21.16 4.82 -2.29
N LEU A 68 -20.35 3.87 -1.84
CA LEU A 68 -20.73 2.45 -1.75
C LEU A 68 -21.86 2.18 -0.75
N MET A 69 -22.14 3.14 0.14
CA MET A 69 -23.24 3.08 1.12
C MET A 69 -24.55 3.67 0.60
N ALA A 70 -24.55 4.35 -0.57
CA ALA A 70 -25.76 4.89 -1.18
C ALA A 70 -26.87 3.84 -1.42
N ARG A 71 -26.50 2.56 -1.55
CA ARG A 71 -27.43 1.44 -1.72
C ARG A 71 -27.96 0.86 -0.39
N TYR A 72 -27.38 1.25 0.74
CA TYR A 72 -27.69 0.67 2.06
C TYR A 72 -28.19 1.72 3.06
N VAL A 73 -27.99 3.00 2.77
CA VAL A 73 -28.32 4.11 3.65
C VAL A 73 -29.20 5.09 2.90
N ASP A 74 -30.36 5.42 3.46
CA ASP A 74 -31.16 6.55 3.02
C ASP A 74 -30.54 7.83 3.59
N TYR A 75 -30.12 8.72 2.70
CA TYR A 75 -29.44 9.96 3.08
C TYR A 75 -30.40 11.12 3.31
N GLY A 76 -31.70 10.97 3.05
CA GLY A 76 -32.71 12.02 3.26
C GLY A 76 -32.34 13.33 2.56
N VAL A 77 -32.75 13.49 1.30
CA VAL A 77 -32.64 14.77 0.57
C VAL A 77 -33.67 15.78 1.03
#